data_AF-A0A7G2INW7-F1
#
_entry.id   AF-A0A7G2INW7-F1
#
_cell.length_a   1.000
_cell.length_b   1.000
_cell.length_c   1.000
_cell.angle_alpha   90.00
_cell.angle_beta   90.00
_cell.angle_gamma   90.00
#
_symmetry.space_group_name_H-M   'P 1'
#
loop_
_entity.id
_entity.type
_entity.pdbx_description
1 polymer ?
#
loop_
_entity_poly.entity_id
_entity_poly.type
_entity_poly.pdbx_seq_one_letter_code
_entity_poly.pdbx_strand_id
1 'polypeptide(L)'
;MQRIEVITGEQKRRRYTPEEKARFVALAMQPGYTVSLVARQYDITPSLLFKWKRLMNEGGKSAIVAGDEVVSVSEVQALEKKVKQLEQMLGRKTMEAEIHRNALEIA
;
A
#
# COMPACT_ATOMS: atom_id res chain seq x y z
N MET A 1 -22.90 -44.59 -21.67
CA MET A 1 -21.91 -43.58 -22.08
C MET A 1 -22.24 -42.27 -21.39
N GLN A 2 -21.43 -41.85 -20.42
CA GLN A 2 -21.59 -40.54 -19.77
C GLN A 2 -21.04 -39.46 -20.68
N ARG A 3 -21.89 -38.49 -21.05
CA ARG A 3 -21.52 -37.33 -21.86
C ARG A 3 -20.76 -36.37 -20.96
N ILE A 4 -19.44 -36.31 -21.13
CA ILE A 4 -18.60 -35.32 -20.46
C ILE A 4 -18.77 -34.02 -21.25
N GLU A 5 -19.60 -33.12 -20.73
CA GLU A 5 -19.68 -31.75 -21.25
C GLU A 5 -18.46 -30.97 -20.74
N VAL A 6 -17.54 -30.69 -21.65
CA VAL A 6 -16.39 -29.83 -21.39
C VAL A 6 -16.94 -28.40 -21.27
N ILE A 7 -16.92 -27.85 -20.07
CA ILE A 7 -17.23 -26.42 -19.81
C ILE A 7 -16.08 -25.60 -20.39
N THR A 8 -16.08 -25.36 -21.70
CA THR A 8 -15.25 -24.33 -22.35
C THR A 8 -15.89 -22.97 -22.11
N GLY A 9 -15.89 -22.52 -20.86
CA GLY A 9 -16.18 -21.13 -20.54
C GLY A 9 -14.87 -20.37 -20.47
N GLU A 10 -14.62 -19.47 -21.42
CA GLU A 10 -13.78 -18.29 -21.12
C GLU A 10 -14.43 -17.56 -19.95
N GLN A 11 -14.17 -18.00 -18.72
CA GLN A 11 -14.51 -17.21 -17.54
C GLN A 11 -13.60 -15.99 -17.57
N LYS A 12 -14.04 -14.94 -18.27
CA LYS A 12 -13.49 -13.59 -18.10
C LYS A 12 -13.59 -13.30 -16.61
N ARG A 13 -12.46 -13.46 -15.90
CA ARG A 13 -12.33 -13.12 -14.48
C ARG A 13 -12.96 -11.75 -14.29
N ARG A 14 -13.99 -11.68 -13.45
CA ARG A 14 -14.73 -10.44 -13.19
C ARG A 14 -13.73 -9.34 -12.84
N ARG A 15 -13.69 -8.28 -13.66
CA ARG A 15 -12.85 -7.11 -13.44
C ARG A 15 -13.64 -6.11 -12.61
N TYR A 16 -13.06 -5.66 -11.51
CA TYR A 16 -13.62 -4.61 -10.67
C TYR A 16 -12.91 -3.30 -10.96
N THR A 17 -13.68 -2.22 -11.12
CA THR A 17 -13.10 -0.88 -11.25
C THR A 17 -12.51 -0.44 -9.90
N PRO A 18 -11.56 0.49 -9.89
CA PRO A 18 -11.02 1.04 -8.65
C PRO A 18 -12.09 1.62 -7.72
N GLU A 19 -13.13 2.23 -8.28
CA GLU A 19 -14.26 2.82 -7.55
C GLU A 19 -15.10 1.73 -6.88
N GLU A 20 -15.35 0.61 -7.57
CA GLU A 20 -16.05 -0.54 -7.00
C GLU A 20 -15.26 -1.14 -5.84
N LYS A 21 -13.96 -1.39 -6.03
CA LYS A 21 -13.07 -1.89 -4.97
C LYS A 21 -13.09 -0.96 -3.75
N ALA A 22 -12.99 0.36 -3.98
CA ALA A 22 -13.05 1.37 -2.94
C ALA A 22 -14.38 1.36 -2.18
N ARG A 23 -15.50 1.24 -2.91
CA ARG A 23 -16.84 1.15 -2.32
C ARG A 23 -16.99 -0.07 -1.42
N PHE A 24 -16.53 -1.24 -1.86
CA PHE A 24 -16.63 -2.46 -1.05
C PHE A 24 -15.78 -2.41 0.21
N VAL A 25 -14.56 -1.86 0.12
CA VAL A 25 -13.70 -1.67 1.29
C VAL A 25 -14.34 -0.69 2.27
N ALA A 26 -14.86 0.45 1.78
CA ALA A 26 -15.54 1.44 2.63
C ALA A 26 -16.76 0.84 3.34
N LEU A 27 -17.57 0.04 2.64
CA LEU A 27 -18.71 -0.67 3.23
C LEU A 27 -18.25 -1.65 4.33
N ALA A 28 -17.17 -2.40 4.10
CA ALA A 28 -16.62 -3.33 5.09
C ALA A 28 -15.94 -2.65 6.29
N MET A 29 -15.78 -1.32 6.26
CA MET A 29 -15.28 -0.51 7.38
C MET A 29 -16.41 0.17 8.17
N GLN A 30 -17.66 0.09 7.72
CA GLN A 30 -18.79 0.63 8.46
C GLN A 30 -19.06 -0.18 9.74
N PRO A 31 -19.48 0.47 10.84
CA PRO A 31 -19.89 -0.23 12.05
C PRO A 31 -20.99 -1.26 11.75
N GLY A 32 -20.83 -2.49 12.23
CA GLY A 32 -21.77 -3.59 12.00
C GLY A 32 -21.58 -4.37 10.68
N TYR A 33 -20.70 -3.91 9.78
CA TYR A 33 -20.32 -4.66 8.59
C TYR A 33 -19.00 -5.40 8.82
N THR A 34 -18.91 -6.62 8.26
CA THR A 34 -17.67 -7.41 8.25
C THR A 34 -17.23 -7.68 6.82
N VAL A 35 -15.94 -7.94 6.63
CA VAL A 35 -15.38 -8.33 5.33
C VAL A 35 -16.10 -9.56 4.77
N SER A 36 -16.39 -10.55 5.61
CA SER A 36 -17.11 -11.76 5.20
C SER A 36 -18.55 -11.51 4.79
N LEU A 37 -19.25 -10.58 5.47
CA LEU A 37 -20.62 -10.19 5.13
C LEU A 37 -20.66 -9.50 3.77
N VAL A 38 -19.81 -8.49 3.56
CA VAL A 38 -19.73 -7.75 2.30
C VAL A 38 -19.29 -8.66 1.16
N ALA A 39 -18.31 -9.53 1.39
CA ALA A 39 -17.86 -10.53 0.43
C ALA A 39 -19.01 -11.42 -0.07
N ARG A 40 -19.85 -11.94 0.83
CA ARG A 40 -21.02 -12.76 0.47
C ARG A 40 -22.10 -11.96 -0.26
N GLN A 41 -22.37 -10.73 0.17
CA GLN A 41 -23.41 -9.89 -0.42
C GLN A 41 -23.10 -9.50 -1.88
N TYR A 42 -21.81 -9.33 -2.22
CA TYR A 42 -21.38 -8.89 -3.54
C TYR A 42 -20.72 -10.00 -4.37
N ASP A 43 -20.79 -11.26 -3.93
CA ASP A 43 -20.17 -12.42 -4.57
C ASP A 43 -18.67 -12.23 -4.86
N ILE A 44 -17.97 -11.71 -3.85
CA ILE A 44 -16.53 -11.44 -3.87
C ILE A 44 -15.86 -12.45 -2.95
N THR A 45 -14.73 -13.02 -3.37
CA THR A 45 -13.93 -13.86 -2.46
C THR A 45 -13.43 -13.01 -1.29
N PRO A 46 -13.60 -13.42 -0.02
CA PRO A 46 -13.15 -12.64 1.14
C PRO A 46 -11.65 -12.27 1.08
N SER A 47 -10.81 -13.17 0.57
CA SER A 47 -9.37 -12.92 0.39
C SER A 47 -9.06 -11.73 -0.52
N LEU A 48 -9.88 -11.51 -1.55
CA LEU A 48 -9.75 -10.39 -2.47
C LEU A 48 -10.12 -9.06 -1.78
N LEU A 49 -11.18 -9.06 -0.99
CA LEU A 49 -11.61 -7.88 -0.23
C LEU A 49 -10.63 -7.54 0.90
N PHE A 50 -10.03 -8.54 1.55
CA PHE A 50 -8.92 -8.34 2.49
C PHE A 50 -7.70 -7.72 1.80
N LYS A 51 -7.33 -8.21 0.61
CA LYS A 51 -6.24 -7.64 -0.19
C LYS A 51 -6.51 -6.18 -0.52
N TRP A 52 -7.71 -5.83 -0.99
CA TRP A 52 -8.05 -4.44 -1.29
C TRP A 52 -8.06 -3.56 -0.05
N LYS A 53 -8.59 -4.05 1.08
CA LYS A 53 -8.55 -3.32 2.35
C LYS A 53 -7.12 -3.02 2.79
N ARG A 54 -6.22 -3.99 2.67
CA ARG A 54 -4.79 -3.82 2.95
C ARG A 54 -4.17 -2.75 2.04
N LEU A 55 -4.35 -2.89 0.72
CA LEU A 55 -3.85 -1.91 -0.25
C LEU A 55 -4.38 -0.49 0.01
N MET A 56 -5.65 -0.36 0.42
CA MET A 56 -6.26 0.93 0.74
C MET A 56 -5.69 1.56 2.01
N ASN A 57 -5.39 0.76 3.03
CA ASN A 57 -4.74 1.23 4.27
C ASN A 57 -3.28 1.62 4.04
N GLU A 58 -2.58 0.89 3.18
CA GLU A 58 -1.16 1.13 2.90
C GLU A 58 -1.01 2.35 1.97
N GLY A 59 -1.63 2.34 0.77
CA GLY A 59 -1.40 3.37 -0.25
C GLY A 59 -2.65 4.05 -0.81
N GLY A 60 -3.78 4.02 -0.10
CA GLY A 60 -5.00 4.72 -0.49
C GLY A 60 -5.61 4.24 -1.81
N LYS A 61 -6.34 5.14 -2.51
CA LYS A 61 -7.00 4.80 -3.80
C LYS A 61 -5.99 4.47 -4.91
N SER A 62 -4.79 5.06 -4.88
CA SER A 62 -3.73 4.83 -5.88
C SER A 62 -3.24 3.38 -5.89
N ALA A 63 -3.16 2.73 -4.72
CA ALA A 63 -2.81 1.31 -4.57
C ALA A 63 -3.79 0.37 -5.30
N ILE A 64 -5.08 0.70 -5.22
CA ILE A 64 -6.17 -0.10 -5.75
C ILE A 64 -6.26 0.02 -7.29
N VAL A 65 -5.90 1.18 -7.82
CA VAL A 65 -5.82 1.48 -9.27
C VAL A 65 -4.62 0.77 -9.90
N ALA A 66 -3.44 0.85 -9.28
CA ALA A 66 -2.21 0.29 -9.83
C ALA A 66 -2.17 -1.24 -9.82
N GLY A 67 -2.82 -1.90 -8.85
CA GLY A 67 -2.80 -3.36 -8.74
C GLY A 67 -1.49 -3.94 -8.19
N ASP A 68 -0.50 -3.08 -7.94
CA ASP A 68 0.82 -3.38 -7.36
C ASP A 68 0.90 -2.99 -5.88
N GLU A 69 1.87 -3.60 -5.20
CA GLU A 69 2.25 -3.30 -3.82
C GLU A 69 2.87 -1.89 -3.79
N VAL A 70 2.16 -0.94 -3.20
CA VAL A 70 2.63 0.43 -3.02
C VAL A 70 3.12 0.64 -1.60
N VAL A 71 4.22 1.37 -1.45
CA VAL A 71 4.81 1.74 -0.16
C VAL A 71 3.80 2.56 0.64
N SER A 72 3.64 2.24 1.92
CA SER A 72 2.58 2.86 2.71
C SER A 72 2.83 4.35 3.01
N VAL A 73 1.79 5.17 3.18
CA VAL A 73 1.96 6.60 3.56
C VAL A 73 2.75 6.74 4.87
N SER A 74 2.55 5.83 5.82
CA SER A 74 3.31 5.78 7.07
C SER A 74 4.80 5.51 6.84
N GLU A 75 5.12 4.68 5.85
CA GLU A 75 6.49 4.31 5.51
C GLU A 75 7.20 5.44 4.74
N VAL A 76 6.47 6.15 3.87
CA VAL A 76 6.94 7.41 3.27
C VAL A 76 7.27 8.43 4.36
N GLN A 77 6.38 8.65 5.33
CA GLN A 77 6.63 9.56 6.45
C GLN A 77 7.81 9.12 7.34
N ALA A 78 7.99 7.82 7.54
CA ALA A 78 9.11 7.29 8.29
C ALA A 78 10.44 7.51 7.55
N LEU A 79 10.44 7.32 6.22
CA LEU A 79 11.60 7.59 5.36
C LEU A 79 11.94 9.09 5.35
N GLU A 80 10.95 9.97 5.22
CA GLU A 80 11.16 11.43 5.28
C GLU A 80 11.80 11.85 6.60
N LYS A 81 11.33 11.31 7.73
CA LYS A 81 11.95 11.57 9.05
C LYS A 81 13.40 11.10 9.09
N LYS A 82 13.69 9.95 8.50
CA LYS A 82 15.04 9.38 8.45
C LYS A 82 15.97 10.22 7.58
N VAL A 83 15.49 10.72 6.44
CA VAL A 83 16.24 11.66 5.58
C VAL A 83 16.60 12.92 6.36
N LYS A 84 15.63 13.54 7.03
CA LYS A 84 15.87 14.74 7.84
C LYS A 84 16.91 14.52 8.95
N GLN A 85 16.87 13.35 9.62
CA GLN A 85 17.86 13.01 10.64
C GLN A 85 19.27 12.86 10.05
N LEU A 86 19.39 12.20 8.89
CA LEU A 86 20.67 12.02 8.21
C LEU A 86 21.24 13.36 7.74
N GLU A 87 20.42 14.25 7.18
CA GLU A 87 20.83 15.59 6.79
C GLU A 87 21.39 16.39 7.97
N GLN A 88 20.73 16.33 9.14
CA GLN A 88 21.21 16.97 10.36
C GLN A 88 22.54 16.40 10.85
N MET A 89 22.69 15.07 10.83
CA MET A 89 23.93 14.41 11.23
C MET A 89 25.08 14.77 10.30
N LEU A 90 24.82 14.79 9.00
CA LEU A 90 25.80 15.18 7.98
C LEU A 90 26.24 16.63 8.20
N GLY A 91 25.30 17.57 8.39
CA GLY A 91 25.62 18.97 8.66
C GLY A 91 26.51 19.16 9.89
N ARG A 92 26.23 18.45 10.98
CA ARG A 92 27.08 18.47 12.20
C ARG A 92 28.49 17.97 11.90
N LYS A 93 28.61 16.84 11.19
CA LYS A 93 29.90 16.26 10.85
C LYS A 93 30.71 17.13 9.90
N THR A 94 30.06 17.80 8.95
CA THR A 94 30.71 18.76 8.05
C THR A 94 31.31 19.93 8.84
N MET A 95 30.55 20.50 9.78
CA MET A 95 31.03 21.60 10.62
C MET A 95 32.19 21.18 11.54
N GLU A 96 32.12 19.99 12.16
CA GLU A 96 33.25 19.44 12.93
C GLU A 96 34.52 19.30 12.06
N ALA A 97 34.39 18.78 10.83
CA ALA A 97 35.51 18.62 9.91
C ALA A 97 36.10 19.95 9.43
N GLU A 98 35.29 21.00 9.31
CA GLU A 98 35.77 22.36 9.01
C GLU A 98 36.54 22.96 10.19
N ILE A 99 36.04 22.83 11.42
CA ILE A 99 36.74 23.29 12.62
C ILE A 99 38.10 22.61 12.76
N HIS A 100 38.15 21.29 12.56
CA HIS A 100 39.40 20.54 12.63
C HIS A 100 40.39 20.96 11.54
N ARG A 101 39.92 21.22 10.32
CA ARG A 101 40.79 21.74 9.24
C ARG A 101 41.34 23.13 9.56
N ASN A 102 40.50 24.05 10.00
CA ASN A 102 40.93 25.40 10.37
C ASN A 102 41.95 25.39 11.51
N ALA A 103 41.78 24.51 12.49
CA ALA A 103 42.75 24.35 13.59
C ALA A 103 44.13 23.87 13.12
N LEU A 104 44.18 23.05 12.07
CA LEU A 104 45.43 22.62 11.44
C LEU A 104 46.07 23.71 10.58
N GLU A 105 45.30 24.63 10.00
CA GLU A 105 45.84 25.76 9.22
C GLU A 105 46.49 26.86 10.08
N ILE A 106 46.13 26.92 11.37
CA ILE A 106 46.64 27.93 12.33
C ILE A 106 47.90 27.43 13.07
N ALA A 107 48.22 26.13 13.02
CA ALA A 107 49.37 25.51 13.67
C ALA A 107 50.60 25.44 12.76
#